data_AF-A0AAE4BYL3-F1
#
_entry.id   AF-A0AAE4BYL3-F1
#
_cell.length_a   1.000
_cell.length_b   1.000
_cell.length_c   1.000
_cell.angle_alpha   90.00
_cell.angle_beta   90.00
_cell.angle_gamma   90.00
#
_symmetry.space_group_name_H-M   'P 1'
#
loop_
_entity.id
_entity.type
_entity.pdbx_description
1 polymer ?
#
loop_
_entity_poly.entity_id
_entity_poly.type
_entity_poly.pdbx_seq_one_letter_code
_entity_poly.pdbx_strand_id
1 'polypeptide(L)'
;MTYSVKEIFYTLQGEGGQAGMPAVFCRFAGCNLWTGREEDRATAVCRFCDTDFVGTDGTLGGKFKDSELLADTIAAQWPADDAKHRLVVLTGGEPLLQVDAALVDALHARRFRIAVESNGTVAAPEGIDWLCISPKAGAPWVQQRGQELKLVWPQTGFDLDTMACTGEFTHRFLQPMDGPDRAANTELCITECMRHPAWRLSVQTHKITGIR
;
A
#
# COMPACT_ATOMS: atom_id res chain seq x y z
N MET A 1 -0.96 -9.84 -19.53
CA MET A 1 -1.18 -8.39 -19.45
C MET A 1 0.19 -7.70 -19.44
N THR A 2 0.30 -6.45 -19.91
CA THR A 2 1.52 -5.65 -19.71
C THR A 2 1.38 -4.83 -18.43
N TYR A 3 2.41 -4.83 -17.58
CA TYR A 3 2.45 -4.08 -16.32
C TYR A 3 3.34 -2.84 -16.46
N SER A 4 2.84 -1.68 -16.03
CA SER A 4 3.61 -0.43 -15.96
C SER A 4 4.03 -0.18 -14.52
N VAL A 5 5.32 -0.28 -14.26
CA VAL A 5 5.90 -0.21 -12.91
C VAL A 5 6.78 1.03 -12.82
N LYS A 6 6.52 1.86 -11.80
CA LYS A 6 7.32 3.05 -11.48
C LYS A 6 8.70 2.62 -10.99
N GLU A 7 8.74 1.68 -10.05
CA GLU A 7 9.98 1.25 -9.41
C GLU A 7 9.84 -0.09 -8.66
N ILE A 8 10.96 -0.79 -8.51
CA ILE A 8 11.12 -2.01 -7.72
C ILE A 8 12.38 -1.87 -6.85
N PHE A 9 12.28 -2.17 -5.56
CA PHE A 9 13.40 -2.05 -4.63
C PHE A 9 13.22 -2.94 -3.40
N TYR A 10 14.33 -3.35 -2.79
CA TYR A 10 14.35 -4.15 -1.56
C TYR A 10 14.59 -3.26 -0.34
N THR A 11 13.74 -3.39 0.69
CA THR A 11 13.79 -2.59 1.92
C THR A 11 13.05 -3.31 3.06
N LEU A 12 12.76 -2.62 4.16
CA LEU A 12 11.80 -3.06 5.19
C LEU A 12 10.45 -2.39 4.97
N GLN A 13 9.35 -3.13 5.09
CA GLN A 13 8.01 -2.55 5.18
C GLN A 13 7.97 -1.56 6.33
N GLY A 14 7.58 -0.32 6.05
CA GLY A 14 7.63 0.77 7.01
C GLY A 14 6.34 0.97 7.80
N GLU A 15 5.24 0.30 7.42
CA GLU A 15 3.89 0.60 7.89
C GLU A 15 3.11 -0.66 8.30
N GLY A 16 2.02 -0.46 9.05
CA GLY A 16 1.00 -1.48 9.28
C GLY A 16 1.44 -2.66 10.14
N GLY A 17 0.70 -3.76 10.03
CA GLY A 17 0.97 -4.99 10.80
C GLY A 17 2.25 -5.72 10.40
N GLN A 18 2.87 -5.33 9.29
CA GLN A 18 4.09 -5.92 8.74
C GLN A 18 5.32 -5.00 8.87
N ALA A 19 5.21 -3.90 9.62
CA ALA A 19 6.31 -2.97 9.83
C ALA A 19 7.57 -3.68 10.35
N GLY A 20 8.72 -3.40 9.73
CA GLY A 20 10.03 -4.01 10.01
C GLY A 20 10.34 -5.30 9.23
N MET A 21 9.38 -5.87 8.50
CA MET A 21 9.64 -7.07 7.69
C MET A 21 10.41 -6.73 6.41
N PRO A 22 11.48 -7.48 6.04
CA PRO A 22 12.10 -7.33 4.73
C PRO A 22 11.13 -7.64 3.60
N ALA A 23 11.08 -6.77 2.59
CA ALA A 23 10.16 -6.88 1.48
C ALA A 23 10.77 -6.30 0.19
N VAL A 24 10.46 -6.92 -0.94
CA VAL A 24 10.62 -6.25 -2.25
C VAL A 24 9.37 -5.45 -2.51
N PHE A 25 9.50 -4.14 -2.63
CA PHE A 25 8.41 -3.28 -3.06
C PHE A 25 8.36 -3.26 -4.58
N CYS A 26 7.17 -3.47 -5.14
CA CYS A 26 6.87 -3.24 -6.54
C CYS A 26 5.79 -2.16 -6.62
N ARG A 27 6.17 -0.95 -7.04
CA ARG A 27 5.27 0.20 -7.15
C ARG A 27 4.78 0.34 -8.58
N PHE A 28 3.51 0.00 -8.82
CA PHE A 28 2.83 0.23 -10.09
C PHE A 28 2.64 1.72 -10.40
N ALA A 29 2.70 2.07 -11.69
CA ALA A 29 2.45 3.42 -12.15
C ALA A 29 0.94 3.72 -12.25
N GLY A 30 0.53 4.94 -11.89
CA GLY A 30 -0.84 5.44 -12.04
C GLY A 30 -1.81 5.08 -10.90
N CYS A 31 -2.75 5.98 -10.63
CA CYS A 31 -3.80 5.86 -9.60
C CYS A 31 -5.15 6.32 -10.17
N ASN A 32 -6.25 5.80 -9.66
CA ASN A 32 -7.61 6.21 -10.05
C ASN A 32 -8.20 7.35 -9.17
N LEU A 33 -7.49 7.77 -8.12
CA LEU A 33 -7.95 8.84 -7.21
C LEU A 33 -7.18 10.16 -7.34
N TRP A 34 -6.04 10.15 -8.05
CA TRP A 34 -5.25 11.32 -8.41
C TRP A 34 -4.37 10.99 -9.61
N THR A 35 -4.17 11.94 -10.52
CA THR A 35 -3.36 11.76 -11.73
C THR A 35 -1.86 11.64 -11.44
N GLY A 36 -1.43 12.06 -10.24
CA GLY A 36 -0.02 12.19 -9.86
C GLY A 36 0.60 13.51 -10.31
N ARG A 37 -0.15 14.39 -10.98
CA ARG A 37 0.30 15.73 -11.37
C ARG A 37 -0.11 16.73 -10.30
N GLU A 38 0.83 17.58 -9.90
CA GLU A 38 0.58 18.60 -8.87
C GLU A 38 -0.51 19.60 -9.27
N GLU A 39 -0.63 19.92 -10.57
CA GLU A 39 -1.69 20.78 -11.10
C GLU A 39 -3.12 20.24 -10.83
N ASP A 40 -3.28 18.93 -10.69
CA ASP A 40 -4.57 18.27 -10.45
C ASP A 40 -4.83 18.00 -8.95
N ARG A 41 -3.83 18.14 -8.08
CA ARG A 41 -3.92 17.74 -6.66
C ARG A 41 -5.07 18.44 -5.92
N ALA A 42 -5.31 19.71 -6.24
CA ALA A 42 -6.34 20.51 -5.57
C ALA A 42 -7.78 20.02 -5.87
N THR A 43 -8.01 19.39 -7.01
CA THR A 43 -9.32 18.89 -7.45
C THR A 43 -9.45 17.38 -7.37
N ALA A 44 -8.33 16.66 -7.15
CA ALA A 44 -8.30 15.22 -6.97
C ALA A 44 -9.15 14.72 -5.79
N VAL A 45 -9.51 13.44 -5.82
CA VAL A 45 -10.19 12.77 -4.70
C VAL A 45 -9.20 12.53 -3.56
N CYS A 46 -8.01 11.99 -3.87
CA CYS A 46 -6.92 11.87 -2.90
C CYS A 46 -5.96 13.05 -3.04
N ARG A 47 -5.87 13.91 -2.01
CA ARG A 47 -5.09 15.17 -2.07
C ARG A 47 -3.80 15.14 -1.23
N PHE A 48 -3.64 14.13 -0.39
CA PHE A 48 -2.55 14.02 0.59
C PHE A 48 -1.53 12.94 0.23
N CYS A 49 -1.54 12.44 -1.01
CA CYS A 49 -0.57 11.44 -1.44
C CYS A 49 0.87 11.98 -1.36
N ASP A 50 1.76 11.19 -0.78
CA ASP A 50 3.18 11.48 -0.52
C ASP A 50 4.13 10.74 -1.48
N THR A 51 3.58 10.12 -2.52
CA THR A 51 4.28 9.16 -3.39
C THR A 51 4.31 9.65 -4.83
N ASP A 52 5.48 9.58 -5.47
CA ASP A 52 5.58 9.67 -6.93
C ASP A 52 5.28 8.31 -7.57
N PHE A 53 4.22 8.26 -8.36
CA PHE A 53 3.78 7.08 -9.11
C PHE A 53 3.60 7.37 -10.61
N VAL A 54 4.08 8.52 -11.10
CA VAL A 54 3.94 8.90 -12.51
C VAL A 54 5.10 8.35 -13.32
N GLY A 55 4.79 7.71 -14.44
CA GLY A 55 5.80 7.15 -15.35
C GLY A 55 6.38 5.82 -14.88
N THR A 56 7.39 5.35 -15.59
CA THR A 56 8.05 4.04 -15.39
C THR A 56 9.57 4.19 -15.41
N ASP A 57 10.07 5.24 -14.76
CA ASP A 57 11.43 5.76 -14.88
C ASP A 57 12.24 5.65 -13.57
N GLY A 58 11.65 5.08 -12.51
CA GLY A 58 12.33 4.83 -11.25
C GLY A 58 13.27 3.62 -11.29
N THR A 59 13.79 3.24 -10.12
CA THR A 59 14.70 2.08 -9.97
C THR A 59 14.02 0.81 -10.49
N LEU A 60 14.60 0.17 -11.51
CA LEU A 60 14.00 -0.99 -12.19
C LEU A 60 12.57 -0.72 -12.72
N GLY A 61 12.21 0.55 -12.90
CA GLY A 61 10.97 0.97 -13.53
C GLY A 61 10.94 0.57 -15.00
N GLY A 62 9.75 0.25 -15.50
CA GLY A 62 9.58 -0.12 -16.89
C GLY A 62 8.21 -0.68 -17.20
N LYS A 63 8.05 -1.10 -18.46
CA LYS A 63 6.89 -1.87 -18.92
C LYS A 63 7.28 -3.34 -19.03
N PHE A 64 6.64 -4.16 -18.21
CA PHE A 64 6.86 -5.60 -18.16
C PHE A 64 5.81 -6.29 -19.02
N LYS A 65 6.24 -7.02 -20.04
CA LYS A 65 5.37 -7.59 -21.08
C LYS A 65 4.43 -8.70 -20.58
N ASP A 66 4.80 -9.35 -19.48
CA ASP A 66 4.07 -10.46 -18.86
C ASP A 66 4.40 -10.58 -17.36
N SER A 67 3.63 -11.42 -16.66
CA SER A 67 3.74 -11.62 -15.21
C SER A 67 5.03 -12.31 -14.83
N GLU A 68 5.51 -13.24 -15.65
CA GLU A 68 6.75 -13.99 -15.42
C GLU A 68 7.96 -13.06 -15.37
N LEU A 69 8.10 -12.15 -16.35
CA LEU A 69 9.21 -11.20 -16.37
C LEU A 69 9.19 -10.26 -15.16
N LEU A 70 8.01 -9.80 -14.75
CA LEU A 70 7.88 -8.95 -13.56
C LEU A 70 8.25 -9.75 -12.29
N ALA A 71 7.71 -10.96 -12.15
CA ALA A 71 7.95 -11.81 -11.00
C ALA A 71 9.43 -12.24 -10.89
N ASP A 72 10.11 -12.50 -12.02
CA ASP A 72 11.55 -12.75 -12.06
C ASP A 72 12.37 -11.53 -11.63
N THR A 73 11.97 -10.34 -12.08
CA THR A 73 12.64 -9.08 -11.71
C THR A 73 12.51 -8.80 -10.22
N ILE A 74 11.32 -9.02 -9.65
CA ILE A 74 11.07 -8.94 -8.20
C ILE A 74 11.91 -9.98 -7.44
N ALA A 75 11.93 -11.24 -7.92
CA ALA A 75 12.68 -12.32 -7.28
C ALA A 75 14.19 -12.07 -7.26
N ALA A 76 14.73 -11.42 -8.30
CA ALA A 76 16.14 -11.06 -8.37
C ALA A 76 16.58 -10.02 -7.33
N GLN A 77 15.63 -9.30 -6.69
CA GLN A 77 15.94 -8.35 -5.63
C GLN A 77 16.05 -9.00 -4.24
N TRP A 78 15.60 -10.25 -4.09
CA TRP A 78 15.64 -10.95 -2.82
C TRP A 78 17.03 -11.57 -2.57
N PRO A 79 17.53 -11.63 -1.32
CA PRO A 79 18.77 -12.34 -0.99
C PRO A 79 18.81 -13.77 -1.56
N ALA A 80 19.85 -14.09 -2.33
CA ALA A 80 19.91 -15.33 -3.10
C ALA A 80 19.96 -16.61 -2.25
N ASP A 81 20.37 -16.49 -0.99
CA ASP A 81 20.47 -17.57 0.00
C ASP A 81 19.16 -17.83 0.75
N ASP A 82 18.11 -17.02 0.53
CA ASP A 82 16.79 -17.22 1.12
C ASP A 82 15.68 -17.34 0.06
N ALA A 83 14.89 -18.40 0.21
CA ALA A 83 13.66 -18.60 -0.54
C ALA A 83 12.47 -18.93 0.36
N LYS A 84 12.65 -18.85 1.69
CA LYS A 84 11.63 -19.24 2.67
C LYS A 84 10.85 -18.03 3.19
N HIS A 85 11.45 -16.86 3.20
CA HIS A 85 10.89 -15.66 3.83
C HIS A 85 10.53 -14.56 2.84
N ARG A 86 10.51 -14.89 1.53
CA ARG A 86 10.20 -13.97 0.45
C ARG A 86 8.86 -13.26 0.68
N LEU A 87 8.93 -11.93 0.71
CA LEU A 87 7.78 -11.04 0.80
C LEU A 87 7.88 -9.99 -0.31
N VAL A 88 6.79 -9.81 -1.03
CA VAL A 88 6.63 -8.71 -1.98
C VAL A 88 5.48 -7.84 -1.51
N VAL A 89 5.70 -6.53 -1.49
CA VAL A 89 4.65 -5.52 -1.27
C VAL A 89 4.32 -4.91 -2.61
N LEU A 90 3.18 -5.30 -3.16
CA LEU A 90 2.59 -4.73 -4.36
C LEU A 90 1.84 -3.44 -3.98
N THR A 91 2.37 -2.32 -4.43
CA THR A 91 1.81 -0.98 -4.20
C THR A 91 1.81 -0.24 -5.54
N GLY A 92 1.57 1.06 -5.57
CA GLY A 92 1.63 1.81 -6.82
C GLY A 92 1.08 3.19 -6.62
N GLY A 93 0.57 3.83 -7.66
CA GLY A 93 -0.62 4.63 -7.40
C GLY A 93 -1.70 3.70 -6.81
N GLU A 94 -2.51 3.06 -7.66
CA GLU A 94 -3.41 1.99 -7.20
C GLU A 94 -2.98 0.64 -7.81
N PRO A 95 -2.44 -0.31 -7.02
CA PRO A 95 -1.95 -1.58 -7.55
C PRO A 95 -3.05 -2.44 -8.20
N LEU A 96 -4.28 -2.43 -7.67
CA LEU A 96 -5.36 -3.29 -8.17
C LEU A 96 -5.89 -2.86 -9.56
N LEU A 97 -5.39 -1.77 -10.13
CA LEU A 97 -5.58 -1.46 -11.55
C LEU A 97 -4.80 -2.39 -12.48
N GLN A 98 -3.76 -3.07 -11.96
CA GLN A 98 -2.82 -3.87 -12.76
C GLN A 98 -2.57 -5.26 -12.19
N VAL A 99 -2.68 -5.46 -10.86
CA VAL A 99 -2.50 -6.79 -10.24
C VAL A 99 -3.63 -7.71 -10.67
N ASP A 100 -3.27 -8.82 -11.30
CA ASP A 100 -4.17 -9.86 -11.79
C ASP A 100 -3.76 -11.25 -11.27
N ALA A 101 -4.60 -12.26 -11.52
CA ALA A 101 -4.34 -13.64 -11.09
C ALA A 101 -3.02 -14.19 -11.65
N ALA A 102 -2.66 -13.83 -12.89
CA ALA A 102 -1.42 -14.30 -13.51
C ALA A 102 -0.17 -13.79 -12.78
N LEU A 103 -0.18 -12.56 -12.27
CA LEU A 103 0.91 -12.05 -11.44
C LEU A 103 0.96 -12.71 -10.07
N VAL A 104 -0.20 -12.92 -9.43
CA VAL A 104 -0.30 -13.62 -8.15
C VAL A 104 0.30 -15.03 -8.27
N ASP A 105 -0.13 -15.80 -9.27
CA ASP A 105 0.37 -17.16 -9.52
C ASP A 105 1.88 -17.16 -9.79
N ALA A 106 2.39 -16.22 -10.60
CA ALA A 106 3.82 -16.14 -10.93
C ALA A 106 4.69 -15.79 -9.70
N LEU A 107 4.20 -14.94 -8.79
CA LEU A 107 4.89 -14.61 -7.55
C LEU A 107 4.87 -15.77 -6.56
N HIS A 108 3.72 -16.44 -6.41
CA HIS A 108 3.60 -17.66 -5.60
C HIS A 108 4.49 -18.80 -6.11
N ALA A 109 4.61 -18.98 -7.43
CA ALA A 109 5.55 -19.94 -8.03
C ALA A 109 7.01 -19.66 -7.63
N ARG A 110 7.34 -18.40 -7.36
CA ARG A 110 8.65 -17.94 -6.84
C ARG A 110 8.72 -17.90 -5.30
N ARG A 111 7.72 -18.48 -4.64
CA ARG A 111 7.57 -18.62 -3.17
C ARG A 111 7.45 -17.31 -2.42
N PHE A 112 6.99 -16.25 -3.09
CA PHE A 112 6.66 -15.01 -2.40
C PHE A 112 5.37 -15.16 -1.62
N ARG A 113 5.36 -14.63 -0.40
CA ARG A 113 4.13 -14.12 0.20
C ARG A 113 3.84 -12.75 -0.40
N ILE A 114 2.57 -12.47 -0.68
CA ILE A 114 2.13 -11.27 -1.38
C ILE A 114 1.35 -10.38 -0.43
N ALA A 115 1.87 -9.18 -0.19
CA ALA A 115 1.13 -8.09 0.43
C ALA A 115 0.69 -7.07 -0.63
N VAL A 116 -0.50 -6.50 -0.48
CA VAL A 116 -1.02 -5.44 -1.36
C VAL A 116 -1.43 -4.24 -0.51
N GLU A 117 -1.02 -3.04 -0.94
CA GLU A 117 -1.41 -1.75 -0.35
C GLU A 117 -2.36 -1.03 -1.32
N SER A 118 -3.67 -1.08 -1.07
CA SER A 118 -4.70 -0.54 -1.97
C SER A 118 -5.56 0.54 -1.32
N ASN A 119 -6.07 1.46 -2.13
CA ASN A 119 -7.07 2.45 -1.72
C ASN A 119 -8.48 1.85 -1.56
N GLY A 120 -8.69 0.59 -1.94
CA GLY A 120 -9.93 -0.16 -1.73
C GLY A 120 -11.07 0.14 -2.71
N THR A 121 -10.81 0.90 -3.77
CA THR A 121 -11.81 1.23 -4.81
C THR A 121 -12.03 0.11 -5.83
N VAL A 122 -11.13 -0.86 -5.88
CA VAL A 122 -11.16 -2.02 -6.79
C VAL A 122 -11.13 -3.30 -5.96
N ALA A 123 -11.92 -4.30 -6.37
CA ALA A 123 -11.90 -5.61 -5.72
C ALA A 123 -10.58 -6.34 -6.04
N ALA A 124 -9.96 -6.94 -5.04
CA ALA A 124 -8.71 -7.65 -5.20
C ALA A 124 -8.94 -9.05 -5.81
N PRO A 125 -8.02 -9.56 -6.66
CA PRO A 125 -8.06 -10.96 -7.07
C PRO A 125 -7.81 -11.89 -5.88
N GLU A 126 -8.20 -13.16 -6.01
CA GLU A 126 -7.88 -14.19 -5.02
C GLU A 126 -6.37 -14.46 -4.95
N GLY A 127 -5.92 -15.06 -3.84
CA GLY A 127 -4.53 -15.48 -3.64
C GLY A 127 -3.60 -14.43 -3.01
N ILE A 128 -4.05 -13.21 -2.74
CA ILE A 128 -3.25 -12.24 -1.96
C ILE A 128 -3.20 -12.68 -0.49
N ASP A 129 -1.98 -12.82 0.06
CA ASP A 129 -1.75 -13.30 1.43
C ASP A 129 -2.00 -12.22 2.51
N TRP A 130 -1.76 -10.95 2.18
CA TRP A 130 -1.99 -9.82 3.06
C TRP A 130 -2.54 -8.60 2.31
N LEU A 131 -3.83 -8.37 2.41
CA LEU A 131 -4.50 -7.23 1.80
C LEU A 131 -4.67 -6.11 2.82
N CYS A 132 -3.91 -5.04 2.62
CA CYS A 132 -4.01 -3.78 3.37
C CYS A 132 -4.84 -2.78 2.57
N ILE A 133 -5.95 -2.35 3.16
CA ILE A 133 -6.86 -1.36 2.57
C ILE A 133 -6.75 -0.04 3.33
N SER A 134 -6.45 1.02 2.60
CA SER A 134 -6.42 2.39 3.10
C SER A 134 -7.47 3.22 2.36
N PRO A 135 -8.74 3.25 2.82
CA PRO A 135 -9.79 3.98 2.13
C PRO A 135 -9.53 5.49 2.20
N LYS A 136 -10.08 6.21 1.20
CA LYS A 136 -9.93 7.65 1.04
C LYS A 136 -11.30 8.31 1.10
N ALA A 137 -11.45 9.35 1.91
CA ALA A 137 -12.75 10.01 2.05
C ALA A 137 -13.19 10.58 0.68
N GLY A 138 -14.47 10.40 0.34
CA GLY A 138 -15.01 10.80 -0.96
C GLY A 138 -14.75 9.82 -2.11
N ALA A 139 -14.07 8.69 -1.88
CA ALA A 139 -13.91 7.62 -2.86
C ALA A 139 -14.87 6.44 -2.57
N PRO A 140 -15.29 5.67 -3.59
CA PRO A 140 -15.96 4.39 -3.37
C PRO A 140 -15.08 3.43 -2.57
N TRP A 141 -15.68 2.69 -1.64
CA TRP A 141 -14.98 1.65 -0.86
C TRP A 141 -15.58 0.28 -1.16
N VAL A 142 -15.04 -0.37 -2.20
CA VAL A 142 -15.51 -1.66 -2.74
C VAL A 142 -14.90 -2.82 -1.97
N GLN A 143 -13.59 -2.78 -1.72
CA GLN A 143 -12.86 -3.83 -1.00
C GLN A 143 -12.98 -3.62 0.51
N GLN A 144 -14.05 -4.14 1.09
CA GLN A 144 -14.36 -4.02 2.53
C GLN A 144 -13.93 -5.24 3.35
N ARG A 145 -13.05 -6.07 2.80
CA ARG A 145 -12.50 -7.25 3.46
C ARG A 145 -10.99 -7.32 3.24
N GLY A 146 -10.24 -7.78 4.23
CA GLY A 146 -8.80 -7.95 4.13
C GLY A 146 -8.16 -8.25 5.49
N GLN A 147 -6.85 -8.36 5.51
CA GLN A 147 -6.12 -8.56 6.76
C GLN A 147 -6.03 -7.25 7.55
N GLU A 148 -5.90 -6.12 6.85
CA GLU A 148 -5.58 -4.84 7.48
C GLU A 148 -6.44 -3.70 6.91
N LEU A 149 -7.12 -2.96 7.80
CA LEU A 149 -7.62 -1.62 7.51
C LEU A 149 -6.64 -0.61 8.08
N LYS A 150 -5.96 0.16 7.23
CA LYS A 150 -5.00 1.19 7.62
C LYS A 150 -5.52 2.58 7.22
N LEU A 151 -6.19 3.22 8.16
CA LEU A 151 -6.83 4.52 7.93
C LEU A 151 -5.83 5.65 8.14
N VAL A 152 -5.51 6.38 7.06
CA VAL A 152 -4.78 7.66 7.19
C VAL A 152 -5.70 8.66 7.89
N TRP A 153 -5.23 9.31 8.94
CA TRP A 153 -6.06 10.15 9.81
C TRP A 153 -5.33 11.45 10.19
N PRO A 154 -6.03 12.60 10.26
CA PRO A 154 -7.47 12.80 10.04
C PRO A 154 -7.89 12.92 8.56
N GLN A 155 -9.12 12.54 8.24
CA GLN A 155 -9.74 12.78 6.94
C GLN A 155 -11.18 13.29 7.11
N THR A 156 -11.46 14.49 6.62
CA THR A 156 -12.84 15.02 6.59
C THR A 156 -13.74 14.13 5.74
N GLY A 157 -14.89 13.73 6.30
CA GLY A 157 -15.85 12.84 5.64
C GLY A 157 -15.80 11.39 6.13
N PHE A 158 -14.85 11.05 6.99
CA PHE A 158 -14.86 9.81 7.76
C PHE A 158 -15.18 10.06 9.23
N ASP A 159 -15.84 9.07 9.83
CA ASP A 159 -16.14 8.98 11.25
C ASP A 159 -15.49 7.71 11.81
N LEU A 160 -14.70 7.83 12.88
CA LEU A 160 -13.89 6.72 13.38
C LEU A 160 -14.74 5.57 13.94
N ASP A 161 -15.86 5.86 14.59
CA ASP A 161 -16.75 4.83 15.14
C ASP A 161 -17.38 4.01 14.02
N THR A 162 -17.81 4.68 12.94
CA THR A 162 -18.29 4.04 11.72
C THR A 162 -17.20 3.19 11.07
N MET A 163 -15.99 3.75 10.92
CA MET A 163 -14.87 3.03 10.33
C MET A 163 -14.41 1.83 11.18
N ALA A 164 -14.58 1.88 12.50
CA ALA A 164 -14.25 0.77 13.41
C ALA A 164 -15.17 -0.43 13.23
N CYS A 165 -16.42 -0.19 12.83
CA CYS A 165 -17.45 -1.22 12.68
C CYS A 165 -17.67 -1.66 11.22
N THR A 166 -17.12 -0.93 10.24
CA THR A 166 -17.32 -1.24 8.82
C THR A 166 -16.29 -2.24 8.31
N GLY A 167 -16.75 -3.17 7.47
CA GLY A 167 -15.92 -4.17 6.80
C GLY A 167 -15.38 -5.27 7.72
N GLU A 168 -14.81 -6.30 7.11
CA GLU A 168 -14.24 -7.47 7.80
C GLU A 168 -12.72 -7.41 7.71
N PHE A 169 -12.09 -6.88 8.76
CA PHE A 169 -10.63 -6.75 8.87
C PHE A 169 -10.10 -7.38 10.14
N THR A 170 -8.98 -8.10 10.05
CA THR A 170 -8.31 -8.71 11.20
C THR A 170 -7.62 -7.66 12.08
N HIS A 171 -7.09 -6.62 11.45
CA HIS A 171 -6.38 -5.53 12.11
C HIS A 171 -6.90 -4.17 11.66
N ARG A 172 -6.94 -3.21 12.57
CA ARG A 172 -7.31 -1.81 12.29
C ARG A 172 -6.21 -0.89 12.80
N PHE A 173 -5.70 -0.05 11.92
CA PHE A 173 -4.64 0.90 12.22
C PHE A 173 -5.06 2.33 11.89
N LEU A 174 -4.69 3.27 12.76
CA LEU A 174 -4.63 4.69 12.44
C LEU A 174 -3.21 5.05 12.05
N GLN A 175 -3.05 5.64 10.87
CA GLN A 175 -1.78 6.17 10.39
C GLN A 175 -1.87 7.70 10.37
N PRO A 176 -0.98 8.42 11.08
CA PRO A 176 -0.95 9.87 11.01
C PRO A 176 -0.74 10.33 9.57
N MET A 177 -1.59 11.23 9.09
CA MET A 177 -1.39 11.90 7.81
C MET A 177 -0.08 12.70 7.87
N ASP A 178 0.81 12.42 6.93
CA ASP A 178 2.06 13.17 6.79
C ASP A 178 1.81 14.56 6.19
N GLY A 179 2.76 15.46 6.35
CA GLY A 179 2.68 16.85 5.91
C GLY A 179 3.01 17.84 7.03
N PRO A 180 2.64 19.12 6.87
CA PRO A 180 2.96 20.17 7.85
C PRO A 180 2.46 19.87 9.27
N ASP A 181 1.31 19.19 9.38
CA ASP A 181 0.66 18.89 10.66
C ASP A 181 1.00 17.49 11.21
N ARG A 182 2.04 16.82 10.71
CA ARG A 182 2.39 15.44 11.09
C ARG A 182 2.45 15.22 12.60
N ALA A 183 3.07 16.16 13.34
CA ALA A 183 3.20 16.05 14.80
C ALA A 183 1.83 16.04 15.50
N ALA A 184 0.96 17.00 15.15
CA ALA A 184 -0.40 17.08 15.69
C ALA A 184 -1.25 15.86 15.28
N ASN A 185 -1.14 15.41 14.02
CA ASN A 185 -1.83 14.22 13.54
C ASN A 185 -1.37 12.94 14.27
N THR A 186 -0.09 12.89 14.67
CA THR A 186 0.46 11.77 15.44
C THR A 186 -0.12 11.73 16.85
N GLU A 187 -0.13 12.87 17.55
CA GLU A 187 -0.75 12.99 18.89
C GLU A 187 -2.25 12.65 18.84
N LEU A 188 -2.95 13.09 17.80
CA LEU A 188 -4.35 12.75 17.58
C LEU A 188 -4.55 11.23 17.40
N CYS A 189 -3.77 10.59 16.52
CA CYS A 189 -3.88 9.14 16.32
C CYS A 189 -3.58 8.35 17.61
N ILE A 190 -2.56 8.76 18.38
CA ILE A 190 -2.24 8.15 19.68
C ILE A 190 -3.43 8.27 20.62
N THR A 191 -3.99 9.47 20.76
CA THR A 191 -5.15 9.73 21.62
C THR A 191 -6.35 8.88 21.21
N GLU A 192 -6.63 8.78 19.91
CA GLU A 192 -7.74 7.99 19.39
C GLU A 192 -7.54 6.49 19.59
N CYS A 193 -6.33 5.95 19.37
CA CYS A 193 -6.04 4.55 19.67
C CYS A 193 -6.17 4.24 21.17
N MET A 194 -5.75 5.15 22.05
CA MET A 194 -5.90 4.98 23.50
C MET A 194 -7.37 5.03 23.95
N ARG A 195 -8.19 5.86 23.28
CA ARG A 195 -9.63 5.94 23.53
C ARG A 195 -10.40 4.75 22.95
N HIS A 196 -9.96 4.22 21.81
CA HIS A 196 -10.62 3.18 21.04
C HIS A 196 -9.65 2.04 20.72
N PRO A 197 -9.42 1.09 21.65
CA PRO A 197 -8.36 0.08 21.55
C PRO A 197 -8.57 -0.99 20.46
N ALA A 198 -9.69 -0.92 19.74
CA ALA A 198 -9.85 -1.65 18.47
C ALA A 198 -8.85 -1.17 17.41
N TRP A 199 -8.41 0.10 17.50
CA TRP A 199 -7.39 0.70 16.66
C TRP A 199 -5.99 0.56 17.26
N ARG A 200 -5.00 0.40 16.39
CA ARG A 200 -3.57 0.43 16.70
C ARG A 200 -2.88 1.56 15.94
N LEU A 201 -1.77 2.06 16.44
CA LEU A 201 -1.00 3.08 15.71
C LEU A 201 -0.14 2.41 14.62
N SER A 202 -0.22 2.92 13.39
CA SER A 202 0.75 2.64 12.31
C SER A 202 1.60 3.89 12.10
N VAL A 203 2.91 3.78 12.32
CA VAL A 203 3.85 4.87 12.07
C VAL A 203 4.59 4.58 10.77
N GLN A 204 4.84 5.61 9.96
CA GLN A 204 5.69 5.50 8.77
C GLN A 204 7.16 5.43 9.16
N THR A 205 7.59 4.28 9.69
CA THR A 205 8.92 4.10 10.31
C THR A 205 10.07 4.34 9.33
N HIS A 206 9.86 4.07 8.04
CA HIS A 206 10.83 4.33 6.98
C HIS A 206 11.25 5.81 6.90
N LYS A 207 10.31 6.75 7.15
CA LYS A 207 10.60 8.20 7.20
C LYS A 207 11.43 8.59 8.42
N ILE A 208 11.39 7.80 9.49
CA ILE A 208 12.15 8.02 10.73
C ILE A 208 13.56 7.44 10.57
N THR A 209 13.67 6.23 10.01
CA THR A 209 14.95 5.53 9.85
C THR A 209 15.74 6.00 8.63
N GLY A 210 15.11 6.73 7.71
CA GLY A 210 15.75 7.20 6.47
C GLY A 210 15.98 6.09 5.45
N ILE A 211 15.31 4.95 5.60
CA ILE A 211 15.30 3.89 4.59
C ILE A 211 14.22 4.19 3.56
N ARG A 212 14.37 3.61 2.39
CA ARG A 212 13.41 3.74 1.29
C ARG A 212 12.16 2.91 1.52
#